data_AF-A0A7W2KDH2-F1
#
_entry.id   AF-A0A7W2KDH2-F1
#
_cell.length_a   1.000
_cell.length_b   1.000
_cell.length_c   1.000
_cell.angle_alpha   90.00
_cell.angle_beta   90.00
_cell.angle_gamma   90.00
#
_symmetry.space_group_name_H-M   'P 1'
#
loop_
_entity.id
_entity.type
_entity.pdbx_description
1 polymer ?
#
loop_
_entity_poly.entity_id
_entity_poly.type
_entity_poly.pdbx_seq_one_letter_code
_entity_poly.pdbx_strand_id
1 'polypeptide(L)'
;MQQVSHGASSNARDGSLVRVLSAGEGLSWVRPTENSIFNLTAQAELPEINFEVKGGEGNDLSWSWSIEWEAKISGLRERARKNSILQTFSQSGSFVTRNNVWLAEFAGEVLGGQLTVSVSNGRESIKRTVNIKGVNPSKEVVAQYVAEMENLVGFDKLLEQETNTKHFINLDGEPIAAFDKGYGITQMTNPAPSYEQVWNWKANILGGSTIYKEKVAAAKKYLGQQGREYTDDQLMHEIFSRWNGGSYHQWDQEAEVWIRKKNLLCDSATGNIGWSMSKDKNEGKTETDLHERDKGKYKDGGKGQSADHPWQYSGVCYADHILKE
;
A
#
# COMPACT_ATOMS: atom_id res chain seq x y z
N MET A 1 -40.41 25.87 23.38
CA MET A 1 -40.45 26.18 24.82
C MET A 1 -39.18 25.62 25.42
N GLN A 2 -38.16 26.46 25.59
CA GLN A 2 -36.89 26.08 26.21
C GLN A 2 -36.60 27.18 27.22
N GLN A 3 -36.60 26.79 28.50
CA GLN A 3 -36.64 27.68 29.64
C GLN A 3 -35.20 28.08 29.98
N VAL A 4 -34.85 29.34 29.71
CA VAL A 4 -33.57 29.91 30.12
C VAL A 4 -33.72 30.34 31.58
N SER A 5 -33.13 29.57 32.50
CA SER A 5 -32.87 30.04 33.85
C SER A 5 -31.62 30.91 33.81
N HIS A 6 -31.75 32.17 34.21
CA HIS A 6 -30.76 33.01 34.92
C HIS A 6 -31.41 34.39 35.02
N GLY A 7 -32.05 34.66 36.15
CA GLY A 7 -32.63 35.96 36.46
C GLY A 7 -31.52 36.97 36.71
N ALA A 8 -31.37 37.93 35.80
CA ALA A 8 -30.65 39.17 36.07
C ALA A 8 -31.68 40.25 36.42
N SER A 9 -31.54 40.85 37.60
CA SER A 9 -32.31 42.00 38.04
C SER A 9 -32.14 43.18 37.06
N SER A 10 -33.25 43.71 36.53
CA SER A 10 -33.24 44.90 35.68
C SER A 10 -32.97 46.17 36.50
N ASN A 11 -31.96 46.95 36.13
CA ASN A 11 -31.73 48.29 36.67
C ASN A 11 -32.83 49.26 36.21
N ALA A 12 -33.60 49.80 37.14
CA ALA A 12 -34.62 50.81 36.89
C ALA A 12 -34.01 52.23 36.83
N ARG A 13 -33.29 52.54 35.74
CA ARG A 13 -32.92 53.93 35.40
C ARG A 13 -33.22 54.22 33.93
N ASP A 14 -34.11 55.18 33.72
CA ASP A 14 -34.40 55.75 32.41
C ASP A 14 -33.11 56.34 31.80
N GLY A 15 -32.77 55.94 30.57
CA GLY A 15 -31.56 56.39 29.87
C GLY A 15 -30.31 55.50 29.98
N SER A 16 -30.39 54.33 30.60
CA SER A 16 -29.29 53.35 30.65
C SER A 16 -29.28 52.47 29.39
N LEU A 17 -28.41 52.78 28.42
CA LEU A 17 -28.10 51.87 27.32
C LEU A 17 -27.27 50.69 27.85
N VAL A 18 -27.91 49.54 28.04
CA VAL A 18 -27.20 48.28 28.28
C VAL A 18 -26.57 47.84 26.96
N ARG A 19 -25.24 47.93 26.85
CA ARG A 19 -24.51 47.33 25.74
C ARG A 19 -24.57 45.81 25.89
N VAL A 20 -25.54 45.19 25.22
CA VAL A 20 -25.55 43.73 25.04
C VAL A 20 -24.37 43.39 24.12
N LEU A 21 -23.25 43.00 24.72
CA LEU A 21 -22.18 42.34 23.97
C LEU A 21 -22.71 40.94 23.65
N SER A 22 -23.19 40.70 22.42
CA SER A 22 -23.32 39.33 21.94
C SER A 22 -21.93 38.71 22.04
N ALA A 23 -21.78 37.62 22.79
CA ALA A 23 -20.60 36.78 22.67
C ALA A 23 -20.42 36.51 21.17
N GLY A 24 -19.26 36.87 20.61
CA GLY A 24 -18.99 36.60 19.19
C GLY A 24 -19.25 35.12 18.92
N GLU A 25 -19.83 34.80 17.75
CA GLU A 25 -20.10 33.40 17.41
C GLU A 25 -18.79 32.61 17.54
N GLY A 26 -18.79 31.62 18.43
CA GLY A 26 -17.65 30.74 18.64
C GLY A 26 -17.33 29.95 17.36
N LEU A 27 -16.06 29.63 17.20
CA LEU A 27 -15.54 28.84 16.10
C LEU A 27 -16.32 27.53 16.00
N SER A 28 -16.89 27.26 14.83
CA SER A 28 -17.61 26.01 14.59
C SER A 28 -17.50 25.57 13.14
N TRP A 29 -17.54 24.26 12.94
CA TRP A 29 -17.44 23.64 11.62
C TRP A 29 -18.73 23.80 10.82
N VAL A 30 -18.58 24.13 9.54
CA VAL A 30 -19.63 24.10 8.53
C VAL A 30 -19.56 22.78 7.75
N ARG A 31 -18.37 22.41 7.27
CA ARG A 31 -18.09 21.13 6.57
C ARG A 31 -16.62 20.74 6.70
N PRO A 32 -16.27 19.47 6.45
CA PRO A 32 -17.17 18.33 6.30
C PRO A 32 -17.82 17.93 7.64
N THR A 33 -18.75 16.99 7.60
CA THR A 33 -19.28 16.34 8.81
C THR A 33 -18.21 15.46 9.47
N GLU A 34 -18.30 15.29 10.78
CA GLU A 34 -17.41 14.38 11.52
C GLU A 34 -17.48 12.96 10.93
N ASN A 35 -16.31 12.34 10.75
CA ASN A 35 -16.14 10.99 10.21
C ASN A 35 -16.66 10.77 8.78
N SER A 36 -16.86 11.84 8.00
CA SER A 36 -17.11 11.71 6.56
C SER A 36 -16.07 10.83 5.87
N ILE A 37 -16.51 10.07 4.87
CA ILE A 37 -15.65 9.23 4.04
C ILE A 37 -15.49 9.90 2.67
N PHE A 38 -14.25 10.04 2.24
CA PHE A 38 -13.86 10.50 0.92
C PHE A 38 -13.11 9.38 0.22
N ASN A 39 -13.29 9.24 -1.10
CA ASN A 39 -12.63 8.20 -1.87
C ASN A 39 -11.66 8.84 -2.87
N LEU A 40 -10.42 8.34 -2.90
CA LEU A 40 -9.51 8.57 -4.01
C LEU A 40 -10.18 8.09 -5.31
N THR A 41 -9.88 8.75 -6.42
CA THR A 41 -10.39 8.31 -7.72
C THR A 41 -9.67 7.03 -8.17
N ALA A 42 -10.28 6.30 -9.11
CA ALA A 42 -9.63 5.16 -9.76
C ALA A 42 -8.35 5.56 -10.52
N GLN A 43 -8.10 6.85 -10.73
CA GLN A 43 -6.97 7.42 -11.43
C GLN A 43 -5.84 7.84 -10.46
N ALA A 44 -5.99 7.48 -9.18
CA ALA A 44 -5.10 7.88 -8.08
C ALA A 44 -5.07 9.39 -7.86
N GLU A 45 -6.24 10.04 -7.81
CA GLU A 45 -6.35 11.47 -7.53
C GLU A 45 -7.11 11.69 -6.22
N LEU A 46 -6.74 12.77 -5.51
CA LEU A 46 -7.47 13.20 -4.32
C LEU A 46 -8.87 13.71 -4.72
N PRO A 47 -9.92 13.38 -3.95
CA PRO A 47 -11.19 14.07 -4.07
C PRO A 47 -11.08 15.49 -3.51
N GLU A 48 -12.02 16.35 -3.86
CA GLU A 48 -12.13 17.68 -3.26
C GLU A 48 -12.61 17.55 -1.80
N ILE A 49 -11.75 17.89 -0.84
CA ILE A 49 -12.07 17.86 0.60
C ILE A 49 -11.95 19.27 1.18
N ASN A 50 -13.07 19.97 1.25
CA ASN A 50 -13.15 21.32 1.81
C ASN A 50 -13.49 21.29 3.29
N PHE A 51 -12.59 21.83 4.09
CA PHE A 51 -12.81 22.17 5.48
C PHE A 51 -13.25 23.63 5.57
N GLU A 52 -14.39 23.89 6.18
CA GLU A 52 -14.95 25.23 6.32
C GLU A 52 -15.44 25.47 7.73
N VAL A 53 -15.15 26.65 8.24
CA VAL A 53 -15.57 27.11 9.57
C VAL A 53 -16.29 28.44 9.52
N LYS A 54 -17.06 28.72 10.57
CA LYS A 54 -17.65 30.02 10.88
C LYS A 54 -17.14 30.51 12.24
N GLY A 55 -17.23 31.81 12.52
CA GLY A 55 -16.78 32.40 13.79
C GLY A 55 -15.30 32.79 13.80
N GLY A 56 -14.77 33.15 12.64
CA GLY A 56 -13.35 33.47 12.42
C GLY A 56 -13.12 34.54 11.35
N GLU A 57 -14.18 35.14 10.82
CA GLU A 57 -14.10 36.08 9.70
C GLU A 57 -13.22 37.29 10.06
N GLY A 58 -12.26 37.60 9.19
CA GLY A 58 -11.38 38.75 9.33
C GLY A 58 -10.23 38.61 10.34
N ASN A 59 -10.14 37.48 11.05
CA ASN A 59 -9.01 37.16 11.94
C ASN A 59 -8.07 36.13 11.30
N ASP A 60 -6.84 36.08 11.78
CA ASP A 60 -5.90 35.03 11.40
C ASP A 60 -6.35 33.71 12.04
N LEU A 61 -6.52 32.68 11.23
CA LEU A 61 -6.84 31.32 11.61
C LEU A 61 -5.60 30.44 11.48
N SER A 62 -5.23 29.78 12.57
CA SER A 62 -4.16 28.79 12.60
C SER A 62 -4.75 27.42 12.32
N TRP A 63 -4.40 26.85 11.17
CA TRP A 63 -4.79 25.52 10.75
C TRP A 63 -3.65 24.54 10.98
N SER A 64 -3.98 23.35 11.46
CA SER A 64 -3.06 22.21 11.47
C SER A 64 -3.80 20.95 11.08
N TRP A 65 -3.08 20.03 10.46
CA TRP A 65 -3.63 18.75 10.05
C TRP A 65 -2.63 17.63 10.30
N SER A 66 -3.14 16.44 10.56
CA SER A 66 -2.39 15.20 10.62
C SER A 66 -3.19 14.11 9.92
N ILE A 67 -2.56 13.38 9.01
CA ILE A 67 -3.13 12.21 8.36
C ILE A 67 -2.30 10.98 8.71
N GLU A 68 -2.96 9.91 9.11
CA GLU A 68 -2.31 8.67 9.54
C GLU A 68 -3.02 7.41 9.05
N TRP A 69 -2.24 6.36 8.85
CA TRP A 69 -2.74 5.03 8.54
C TRP A 69 -1.89 3.98 9.25
N GLU A 70 -2.56 3.16 10.07
CA GLU A 70 -1.97 1.98 10.69
C GLU A 70 -2.06 0.80 9.72
N ALA A 71 -0.94 0.44 9.10
CA ALA A 71 -0.90 -0.65 8.14
C ALA A 71 -1.09 -2.01 8.84
N LYS A 72 -2.31 -2.54 8.77
CA LYS A 72 -2.70 -3.85 9.32
C LYS A 72 -2.70 -4.93 8.25
N ILE A 73 -2.29 -6.14 8.62
CA ILE A 73 -2.22 -7.28 7.70
C ILE A 73 -3.61 -7.61 7.14
N SER A 74 -3.76 -7.55 5.82
CA SER A 74 -4.98 -7.96 5.11
C SER A 74 -4.87 -9.34 4.45
N GLY A 75 -3.74 -9.60 3.78
CA GLY A 75 -3.68 -10.57 2.68
C GLY A 75 -4.52 -10.10 1.48
N LEU A 76 -4.81 -10.98 0.53
CA LEU A 76 -5.58 -10.65 -0.70
C LEU A 76 -7.09 -10.90 -0.61
N ARG A 77 -7.54 -11.62 0.41
CA ARG A 77 -8.95 -11.97 0.62
C ARG A 77 -9.71 -10.80 1.22
N GLU A 78 -10.93 -10.57 0.74
CA GLU A 78 -11.85 -9.58 1.31
C GLU A 78 -12.37 -10.06 2.67
N ARG A 79 -11.68 -9.66 3.75
CA ARG A 79 -12.04 -9.98 5.13
C ARG A 79 -11.47 -8.94 6.09
N ALA A 80 -11.96 -8.93 7.32
CA ALA A 80 -11.40 -8.11 8.37
C ALA A 80 -9.89 -8.35 8.53
N ARG A 81 -9.15 -7.26 8.69
CA ARG A 81 -7.69 -7.28 8.89
C ARG A 81 -7.32 -7.90 10.23
N LYS A 82 -6.10 -8.40 10.34
CA LYS A 82 -5.56 -8.82 11.64
C LYS A 82 -5.21 -7.58 12.46
N ASN A 83 -5.34 -7.67 13.79
CA ASN A 83 -5.06 -6.56 14.69
C ASN A 83 -3.58 -6.18 14.79
N SER A 84 -2.67 -6.94 14.18
CA SER A 84 -1.24 -6.64 14.16
C SER A 84 -0.93 -5.48 13.20
N ILE A 85 -0.41 -4.39 13.76
CA ILE A 85 0.11 -3.24 13.02
C ILE A 85 1.53 -3.55 12.57
N LEU A 86 1.78 -3.47 11.27
CA LEU A 86 3.11 -3.68 10.66
C LEU A 86 3.96 -2.40 10.69
N GLN A 87 3.29 -1.27 10.46
CA GLN A 87 3.89 0.06 10.34
C GLN A 87 2.78 1.11 10.46
N THR A 88 3.11 2.28 11.01
CA THR A 88 2.24 3.46 10.95
C THR A 88 2.87 4.45 9.99
N PHE A 89 2.08 4.89 9.01
CA PHE A 89 2.45 5.99 8.13
C PHE A 89 1.72 7.24 8.59
N SER A 90 2.41 8.37 8.64
CA SER A 90 1.80 9.62 9.04
C SER A 90 2.49 10.82 8.40
N GLN A 91 1.71 11.89 8.26
CA GLN A 91 2.17 13.18 7.79
C GLN A 91 1.34 14.29 8.43
N SER A 92 1.93 15.47 8.57
CA SER A 92 1.28 16.61 9.19
C SER A 92 1.75 17.91 8.59
N GLY A 93 0.92 18.95 8.71
CA GLY A 93 1.28 20.30 8.32
C GLY A 93 0.52 21.34 9.13
N SER A 94 0.95 22.58 9.02
CA SER A 94 0.26 23.73 9.61
C SER A 94 0.51 24.98 8.81
N PHE A 95 -0.42 25.91 8.87
CA PHE A 95 -0.34 27.20 8.21
C PHE A 95 -1.29 28.20 8.88
N VAL A 96 -1.14 29.49 8.56
CA VAL A 96 -2.00 30.56 9.03
C VAL A 96 -2.63 31.26 7.82
N THR A 97 -3.93 31.51 7.87
CA THR A 97 -4.65 32.22 6.81
C THR A 97 -5.84 32.98 7.40
N ARG A 98 -6.36 33.97 6.66
CA ARG A 98 -7.63 34.63 6.99
C ARG A 98 -8.84 33.97 6.32
N ASN A 99 -8.59 32.98 5.46
CA ASN A 99 -9.65 32.21 4.82
C ASN A 99 -10.25 31.26 5.84
N ASN A 100 -11.58 31.22 5.88
CA ASN A 100 -12.35 30.28 6.69
C ASN A 100 -12.53 28.92 5.99
N VAL A 101 -11.97 28.75 4.79
CA VAL A 101 -11.97 27.52 4.01
C VAL A 101 -10.54 27.06 3.79
N TRP A 102 -10.31 25.75 3.94
CA TRP A 102 -9.10 25.07 3.52
C TRP A 102 -9.45 23.87 2.63
N LEU A 103 -8.82 23.80 1.46
CA LEU A 103 -8.84 22.63 0.59
C LEU A 103 -7.65 21.73 0.95
N ALA A 104 -7.93 20.47 1.30
CA ALA A 104 -6.88 19.52 1.66
C ALA A 104 -6.15 18.98 0.41
N GLU A 105 -4.96 19.51 0.13
CA GLU A 105 -4.17 19.15 -1.07
C GLU A 105 -2.82 18.48 -0.75
N PHE A 106 -2.41 18.40 0.52
CA PHE A 106 -1.16 17.76 0.98
C PHE A 106 0.10 18.07 0.14
N ALA A 107 0.26 19.32 -0.30
CA ALA A 107 1.35 19.74 -1.18
C ALA A 107 1.42 18.96 -2.53
N GLY A 108 0.29 18.43 -2.98
CA GLY A 108 0.15 17.67 -4.22
C GLY A 108 0.23 16.15 -4.06
N GLU A 109 0.56 15.65 -2.86
CA GLU A 109 0.68 14.20 -2.62
C GLU A 109 -0.68 13.52 -2.43
N VAL A 110 -0.82 12.32 -2.98
CA VAL A 110 -2.06 11.53 -2.86
C VAL A 110 -1.97 10.62 -1.62
N LEU A 111 -2.60 11.07 -0.54
CA LEU A 111 -2.58 10.39 0.77
C LEU A 111 -3.98 9.91 1.16
N GLY A 112 -4.03 8.83 1.95
CA GLY A 112 -5.27 8.36 2.55
C GLY A 112 -5.13 8.02 4.04
N GLY A 113 -6.17 7.47 4.64
CA GLY A 113 -6.21 7.17 6.08
C GLY A 113 -7.09 8.15 6.87
N GLN A 114 -6.82 8.26 8.16
CA GLN A 114 -7.57 9.14 9.05
C GLN A 114 -6.94 10.54 9.03
N LEU A 115 -7.66 11.52 8.49
CA LEU A 115 -7.27 12.92 8.47
C LEU A 115 -7.95 13.65 9.63
N THR A 116 -7.16 14.21 10.53
CA THR A 116 -7.62 15.09 11.61
C THR A 116 -7.15 16.51 11.36
N VAL A 117 -8.08 17.45 11.36
CA VAL A 117 -7.83 18.88 11.14
C VAL A 117 -8.21 19.64 12.38
N SER A 118 -7.30 20.52 12.83
CA SER A 118 -7.54 21.45 13.92
C SER A 118 -7.46 22.87 13.37
N VAL A 119 -8.37 23.73 13.82
CA VAL A 119 -8.34 25.16 13.53
C VAL A 119 -8.48 25.95 14.82
N SER A 120 -7.78 27.08 14.90
CA SER A 120 -7.77 27.97 16.06
C SER A 120 -7.83 29.42 15.64
N ASN A 121 -8.62 30.22 16.37
CA ASN A 121 -8.69 31.69 16.24
C ASN A 121 -7.87 32.41 17.33
N GLY A 122 -7.00 31.67 18.05
CA GLY A 122 -6.19 32.18 19.15
C GLY A 122 -6.90 32.22 20.52
N ARG A 123 -8.24 32.07 20.56
CA ARG A 123 -9.02 31.98 21.80
C ARG A 123 -9.54 30.57 22.05
N GLU A 124 -9.99 29.93 21.00
CA GLU A 124 -10.51 28.56 21.03
C GLU A 124 -9.96 27.75 19.86
N SER A 125 -10.06 26.43 19.97
CA SER A 125 -9.70 25.51 18.90
C SER A 125 -10.72 24.38 18.79
N ILE A 126 -11.06 24.06 17.55
CA ILE A 126 -11.96 22.94 17.23
C ILE A 126 -11.24 21.95 16.33
N LYS A 127 -11.67 20.69 16.38
CA LYS A 127 -11.13 19.59 15.58
C LYS A 127 -12.21 18.91 14.76
N ARG A 128 -11.84 18.38 13.60
CA ARG A 128 -12.69 17.58 12.70
C ARG A 128 -11.87 16.43 12.16
N THR A 129 -12.42 15.22 12.24
CA THR A 129 -11.80 14.04 11.64
C THR A 129 -12.63 13.54 10.46
N VAL A 130 -11.96 13.10 9.40
CA VAL A 130 -12.54 12.43 8.23
C VAL A 130 -11.65 11.26 7.83
N ASN A 131 -12.17 10.36 6.99
CA ASN A 131 -11.43 9.21 6.48
C ASN A 131 -11.32 9.29 4.96
N ILE A 132 -10.12 9.06 4.44
CA ILE A 132 -9.85 8.97 3.00
C ILE A 132 -9.55 7.52 2.67
N LYS A 133 -10.30 6.96 1.73
CA LYS A 133 -10.21 5.57 1.29
C LYS A 133 -9.79 5.48 -0.17
N GLY A 134 -9.19 4.37 -0.54
CA GLY A 134 -8.74 4.09 -1.89
C GLY A 134 -9.81 3.42 -2.74
N VAL A 135 -9.71 3.63 -4.05
CA VAL A 135 -10.52 2.94 -5.05
C VAL A 135 -9.56 2.26 -6.02
N ASN A 136 -9.81 0.99 -6.29
CA ASN A 136 -9.01 0.24 -7.25
C ASN A 136 -9.23 0.77 -8.68
N PRO A 137 -8.16 0.94 -9.48
CA PRO A 137 -8.30 1.08 -10.94
C PRO A 137 -8.86 -0.21 -11.54
N SER A 138 -9.40 -0.13 -12.77
CA SER A 138 -9.67 -1.34 -13.56
C SER A 138 -8.34 -1.93 -14.05
N LYS A 139 -8.35 -3.22 -14.42
CA LYS A 139 -7.16 -3.88 -14.98
C LYS A 139 -6.68 -3.20 -16.25
N GLU A 140 -7.61 -2.70 -17.07
CA GLU A 140 -7.33 -1.99 -18.32
C GLU A 140 -6.61 -0.66 -18.05
N VAL A 141 -7.04 0.09 -17.02
CA VAL A 141 -6.37 1.35 -16.62
C VAL A 141 -4.94 1.08 -16.16
N VAL A 142 -4.72 0.01 -15.39
CA VAL A 142 -3.38 -0.38 -14.97
C VAL A 142 -2.53 -0.81 -16.17
N ALA A 143 -3.07 -1.65 -17.05
CA ALA A 143 -2.37 -2.11 -18.24
C ALA A 143 -1.96 -0.95 -19.16
N GLN A 144 -2.85 0.03 -19.37
CA GLN A 144 -2.53 1.25 -20.13
C GLN A 144 -1.39 2.04 -19.49
N TYR A 145 -1.46 2.26 -18.17
CA TYR A 145 -0.41 2.99 -17.45
C TYR A 145 0.96 2.27 -17.51
N VAL A 146 0.97 0.94 -17.42
CA VAL A 146 2.21 0.14 -17.55
C VAL A 146 2.74 0.14 -18.98
N ALA A 147 1.86 0.11 -19.99
CA ALA A 147 2.25 0.11 -21.40
C ALA A 147 2.98 1.40 -21.85
N GLU A 148 2.75 2.51 -21.15
CA GLU A 148 3.47 3.78 -21.37
C GLU A 148 4.92 3.75 -20.84
N MET A 149 5.28 2.74 -20.04
CA MET A 149 6.60 2.64 -19.43
C MET A 149 7.54 1.72 -20.21
N GLU A 150 8.75 2.20 -20.45
CA GLU A 150 9.78 1.41 -21.14
C GLU A 150 10.35 0.28 -20.28
N ASN A 151 10.77 -0.81 -20.94
CA ASN A 151 11.50 -1.94 -20.33
C ASN A 151 10.73 -2.71 -19.24
N LEU A 152 9.40 -2.81 -19.36
CA LEU A 152 8.52 -3.52 -18.42
C LEU A 152 7.82 -4.75 -19.00
N VAL A 153 8.38 -5.38 -20.05
CA VAL A 153 7.82 -6.63 -20.60
C VAL A 153 7.68 -7.65 -19.48
N GLY A 154 6.48 -8.22 -19.32
CA GLY A 154 6.15 -9.21 -18.28
C GLY A 154 5.82 -8.64 -16.90
N PHE A 155 5.88 -7.32 -16.70
CA PHE A 155 5.57 -6.72 -15.40
C PHE A 155 4.07 -6.82 -15.05
N ASP A 156 3.19 -6.79 -16.05
CA ASP A 156 1.75 -7.04 -15.91
C ASP A 156 1.44 -8.41 -15.30
N LYS A 157 2.14 -9.47 -15.73
CA LYS A 157 2.02 -10.81 -15.13
C LYS A 157 2.41 -10.81 -13.65
N LEU A 158 3.40 -10.01 -13.25
CA LEU A 158 3.74 -9.86 -11.83
C LEU A 158 2.65 -9.11 -11.06
N LEU A 159 2.09 -8.03 -11.60
CA LEU A 159 0.99 -7.31 -10.91
C LEU A 159 -0.22 -8.23 -10.70
N GLU A 160 -0.52 -9.08 -11.68
CA GLU A 160 -1.55 -10.11 -11.57
C GLU A 160 -1.20 -11.13 -10.48
N GLN A 161 0.02 -11.66 -10.49
CA GLN A 161 0.46 -12.64 -9.50
C GLN A 161 0.45 -12.09 -8.07
N GLU A 162 0.95 -10.88 -7.87
CA GLU A 162 1.14 -10.29 -6.54
C GLU A 162 -0.19 -9.97 -5.86
N THR A 163 -1.15 -9.44 -6.63
CA THR A 163 -2.37 -8.87 -6.04
C THR A 163 -3.65 -9.04 -6.86
N ASN A 164 -3.61 -9.76 -7.99
CA ASN A 164 -4.67 -9.77 -9.00
C ASN A 164 -4.95 -8.34 -9.51
N THR A 165 -3.88 -7.56 -9.68
CA THR A 165 -3.93 -6.16 -10.13
C THR A 165 -4.76 -5.23 -9.20
N LYS A 166 -4.89 -5.59 -7.91
CA LYS A 166 -5.53 -4.74 -6.90
C LYS A 166 -4.50 -3.98 -6.09
N HIS A 167 -4.79 -2.72 -5.77
CA HIS A 167 -3.99 -1.92 -4.85
C HIS A 167 -4.60 -1.85 -3.44
N PHE A 168 -5.94 -1.82 -3.36
CA PHE A 168 -6.71 -1.72 -2.13
C PHE A 168 -7.56 -2.97 -1.89
N ILE A 169 -7.88 -3.22 -0.62
CA ILE A 169 -8.93 -4.17 -0.25
C ILE A 169 -10.28 -3.47 -0.40
N ASN A 170 -11.18 -4.03 -1.21
CA ASN A 170 -12.46 -3.39 -1.50
C ASN A 170 -13.35 -3.27 -0.26
N LEU A 171 -13.21 -4.19 0.69
CA LEU A 171 -13.99 -4.20 1.93
C LEU A 171 -13.78 -2.93 2.78
N ASP A 172 -12.54 -2.45 2.91
CA ASP A 172 -12.20 -1.32 3.79
C ASP A 172 -11.68 -0.09 3.05
N GLY A 173 -11.22 -0.24 1.80
CA GLY A 173 -10.61 0.82 1.00
C GLY A 173 -9.19 1.15 1.46
N GLU A 174 -8.53 0.30 2.23
CA GLU A 174 -7.15 0.50 2.65
C GLU A 174 -6.18 -0.28 1.74
N PRO A 175 -4.94 0.18 1.58
CA PRO A 175 -3.92 -0.50 0.80
C PRO A 175 -3.73 -1.96 1.23
N ILE A 176 -3.43 -2.83 0.27
CA ILE A 176 -3.07 -4.23 0.55
C ILE A 176 -1.75 -4.22 1.33
N ALA A 177 -1.71 -4.94 2.46
CA ALA A 177 -0.52 -5.10 3.28
C ALA A 177 -0.30 -6.58 3.63
N ALA A 178 0.80 -7.14 3.13
CA ALA A 178 1.23 -8.50 3.42
C ALA A 178 2.05 -8.58 4.73
N PHE A 179 2.12 -9.77 5.30
CA PHE A 179 2.74 -10.00 6.61
C PHE A 179 4.25 -9.73 6.64
N ASP A 180 4.89 -9.78 5.48
CA ASP A 180 6.31 -9.50 5.23
C ASP A 180 6.60 -8.02 4.95
N LYS A 181 5.58 -7.15 5.08
CA LYS A 181 5.62 -5.73 4.77
C LYS A 181 5.70 -5.42 3.27
N GLY A 182 5.14 -6.28 2.42
CA GLY A 182 4.77 -5.90 1.06
C GLY A 182 3.51 -5.03 1.03
N TYR A 183 3.54 -3.92 0.28
CA TYR A 183 2.42 -2.98 0.19
C TYR A 183 1.95 -2.71 -1.25
N GLY A 184 0.64 -2.62 -1.41
CA GLY A 184 -0.01 -2.21 -2.65
C GLY A 184 0.14 -3.22 -3.79
N ILE A 185 -0.24 -2.79 -4.99
CA ILE A 185 -0.34 -3.63 -6.21
C ILE A 185 0.96 -4.33 -6.61
N THR A 186 2.12 -3.74 -6.29
CA THR A 186 3.44 -4.31 -6.58
C THR A 186 4.03 -5.12 -5.42
N GLN A 187 3.37 -5.13 -4.25
CA GLN A 187 3.91 -5.71 -3.01
C GLN A 187 5.34 -5.23 -2.66
N MET A 188 5.63 -3.95 -2.93
CA MET A 188 6.91 -3.32 -2.57
C MET A 188 7.26 -3.55 -1.09
N THR A 189 8.39 -4.20 -0.85
CA THR A 189 8.85 -4.62 0.49
C THR A 189 10.21 -4.04 0.85
N ASN A 190 11.18 -4.10 -0.07
CA ASN A 190 12.53 -3.57 0.13
C ASN A 190 13.08 -2.95 -1.18
N PRO A 191 13.32 -1.63 -1.23
CA PRO A 191 13.05 -0.66 -0.16
C PRO A 191 11.56 -0.58 0.20
N ALA A 192 11.26 -0.23 1.45
CA ALA A 192 9.90 0.02 1.89
C ALA A 192 9.35 1.27 1.17
N PRO A 193 8.08 1.28 0.75
CA PRO A 193 7.48 2.41 0.06
C PRO A 193 7.30 3.63 0.98
N SER A 194 7.27 4.83 0.39
CA SER A 194 6.85 6.07 1.06
C SER A 194 5.35 6.05 1.36
N TYR A 195 4.86 7.02 2.15
CA TYR A 195 3.43 7.09 2.47
C TYR A 195 2.55 7.27 1.22
N GLU A 196 2.93 8.20 0.33
CA GLU A 196 2.26 8.38 -0.95
C GLU A 196 2.31 7.11 -1.80
N GLN A 197 3.46 6.43 -1.89
CA GLN A 197 3.57 5.18 -2.66
C GLN A 197 2.68 4.06 -2.14
N VAL A 198 2.16 4.13 -0.91
CA VAL A 198 1.21 3.13 -0.39
C VAL A 198 -0.24 3.52 -0.65
N TRP A 199 -0.56 4.80 -0.82
CA TRP A 199 -1.94 5.25 -1.11
C TRP A 199 -2.19 5.62 -2.57
N ASN A 200 -1.13 5.77 -3.37
CA ASN A 200 -1.20 6.10 -4.79
C ASN A 200 -0.75 4.90 -5.61
N TRP A 201 -1.68 4.24 -6.29
CA TRP A 201 -1.37 3.04 -7.08
C TRP A 201 -0.41 3.33 -8.24
N LYS A 202 -0.45 4.53 -8.83
CA LYS A 202 0.49 4.94 -9.88
C LYS A 202 1.90 5.11 -9.31
N ALA A 203 2.04 5.81 -8.18
CA ALA A 203 3.32 5.97 -7.50
C ALA A 203 3.90 4.62 -7.03
N ASN A 204 3.04 3.70 -6.60
CA ASN A 204 3.41 2.33 -6.25
C ASN A 204 3.96 1.55 -7.46
N ILE A 205 3.24 1.59 -8.59
CA ILE A 205 3.69 0.97 -9.85
C ILE A 205 5.02 1.58 -10.29
N LEU A 206 5.16 2.90 -10.23
CA LEU A 206 6.40 3.58 -10.59
C LEU A 206 7.58 3.11 -9.71
N GLY A 207 7.38 3.03 -8.39
CA GLY A 207 8.36 2.49 -7.46
C GLY A 207 8.73 1.03 -7.75
N GLY A 208 7.73 0.16 -7.91
CA GLY A 208 7.93 -1.25 -8.22
C GLY A 208 8.57 -1.48 -9.58
N SER A 209 8.25 -0.65 -10.57
CA SER A 209 8.84 -0.70 -11.92
C SER A 209 10.34 -0.40 -11.90
N THR A 210 10.79 0.46 -10.98
CA THR A 210 12.21 0.77 -10.79
C THR A 210 12.94 -0.47 -10.28
N ILE A 211 12.38 -1.14 -9.26
CA ILE A 211 12.92 -2.41 -8.73
C ILE A 211 12.91 -3.50 -9.82
N TYR A 212 11.84 -3.58 -10.61
CA TYR A 212 11.74 -4.55 -11.71
C TYR A 212 12.84 -4.33 -12.74
N LYS A 213 13.09 -3.09 -13.16
CA LYS A 213 14.18 -2.73 -14.09
C LYS A 213 15.55 -3.13 -13.56
N GLU A 214 15.78 -3.03 -12.24
CA GLU A 214 17.00 -3.55 -11.63
C GLU A 214 17.10 -5.08 -11.76
N LYS A 215 15.99 -5.80 -11.59
CA LYS A 215 15.96 -7.26 -11.81
C LYS A 215 16.22 -7.63 -13.27
N VAL A 216 15.66 -6.88 -14.21
CA VAL A 216 15.95 -7.01 -15.65
C VAL A 216 17.43 -6.82 -15.93
N ALA A 217 18.04 -5.74 -15.43
CA ALA A 217 19.46 -5.49 -15.61
C ALA A 217 20.32 -6.61 -14.99
N ALA A 218 19.96 -7.08 -13.79
CA ALA A 218 20.66 -8.18 -13.12
C ALA A 218 20.54 -9.51 -13.89
N ALA A 219 19.36 -9.82 -14.46
CA ALA A 219 19.13 -11.00 -15.27
C ALA A 219 19.98 -10.95 -16.55
N LYS A 220 19.92 -9.85 -17.30
CA LYS A 220 20.74 -9.65 -18.52
C LYS A 220 22.23 -9.79 -18.23
N LYS A 221 22.72 -9.18 -17.14
CA LYS A 221 24.12 -9.28 -16.73
C LYS A 221 24.53 -10.73 -16.39
N TYR A 222 23.66 -11.46 -15.70
CA TYR A 222 23.93 -12.83 -15.31
C TYR A 222 23.94 -13.79 -16.51
N LEU A 223 22.92 -13.69 -17.37
CA LEU A 223 22.78 -14.55 -18.54
C LEU A 223 23.82 -14.23 -19.63
N GLY A 224 24.21 -12.96 -19.77
CA GLY A 224 25.23 -12.52 -20.73
C GLY A 224 26.67 -12.63 -20.22
N GLN A 225 26.91 -13.17 -19.02
CA GLN A 225 28.26 -13.28 -18.48
C GLN A 225 29.15 -14.10 -19.41
N GLN A 226 30.42 -13.71 -19.55
CA GLN A 226 31.38 -14.38 -20.45
C GLN A 226 30.93 -14.41 -21.92
N GLY A 227 30.05 -13.50 -22.35
CA GLY A 227 29.59 -13.42 -23.74
C GLY A 227 28.60 -14.53 -24.13
N ARG A 228 27.96 -15.18 -23.15
CA ARG A 228 26.99 -16.25 -23.38
C ARG A 228 25.70 -15.70 -23.98
N GLU A 229 25.16 -16.44 -24.94
CA GLU A 229 23.85 -16.15 -25.52
C GLU A 229 22.72 -16.71 -24.64
N TYR A 230 21.55 -16.08 -24.72
CA TYR A 230 20.33 -16.51 -24.03
C TYR A 230 19.09 -16.08 -24.82
N THR A 231 17.98 -16.79 -24.61
CA THR A 231 16.70 -16.48 -25.26
C THR A 231 15.86 -15.50 -24.42
N ASP A 232 14.85 -14.89 -25.03
CA ASP A 232 13.88 -14.05 -24.31
C ASP A 232 13.13 -14.85 -23.22
N ASP A 233 12.82 -16.11 -23.49
CA ASP A 233 12.21 -17.01 -22.49
C ASP A 233 13.13 -17.20 -21.29
N GLN A 234 14.43 -17.43 -21.52
CA GLN A 234 15.40 -17.57 -20.44
C GLN A 234 15.53 -16.28 -19.64
N LEU A 235 15.51 -15.13 -20.33
CA LEU A 235 15.50 -13.82 -19.69
C LEU A 235 14.27 -13.65 -18.80
N MET A 236 13.07 -13.98 -19.28
CA MET A 236 11.83 -13.82 -18.52
C MET A 236 11.80 -14.67 -17.25
N HIS A 237 12.15 -15.96 -17.35
CA HIS A 237 12.25 -16.85 -16.18
C HIS A 237 13.27 -16.33 -15.16
N GLU A 238 14.40 -15.81 -15.63
CA GLU A 238 15.44 -15.26 -14.77
C GLU A 238 14.98 -13.97 -14.06
N ILE A 239 14.22 -13.10 -14.75
CA ILE A 239 13.65 -11.89 -14.16
C ILE A 239 12.66 -12.24 -13.05
N PHE A 240 11.68 -13.12 -13.31
CA PHE A 240 10.67 -13.49 -12.33
C PHE A 240 11.27 -14.24 -11.14
N SER A 241 12.26 -15.11 -11.38
CA SER A 241 12.99 -15.73 -10.28
C SER A 241 13.72 -14.71 -9.41
N ARG A 242 14.25 -13.62 -9.98
CA ARG A 242 14.95 -12.57 -9.24
C ARG A 242 14.00 -11.63 -8.51
N TRP A 243 12.79 -11.45 -9.02
CA TRP A 243 11.74 -10.68 -8.36
C TRP A 243 11.36 -11.33 -7.03
N ASN A 244 10.99 -12.62 -7.04
CA ASN A 244 10.66 -13.34 -5.82
C ASN A 244 11.89 -13.67 -4.96
N GLY A 245 13.02 -14.00 -5.58
CA GLY A 245 14.29 -14.24 -4.92
C GLY A 245 15.06 -15.43 -5.48
N GLY A 246 16.30 -15.18 -5.91
CA GLY A 246 17.21 -16.20 -6.44
C GLY A 246 17.56 -16.01 -7.92
N SER A 247 18.10 -17.07 -8.53
CA SER A 247 18.32 -17.17 -9.98
C SER A 247 17.68 -18.44 -10.51
N TYR A 248 17.23 -18.40 -11.77
CA TYR A 248 16.50 -19.50 -12.38
C TYR A 248 17.45 -20.51 -13.02
N HIS A 249 18.39 -19.99 -13.81
CA HIS A 249 19.29 -20.81 -14.61
C HIS A 249 20.61 -21.09 -13.89
N GLN A 250 21.28 -22.14 -14.36
CA GLN A 250 22.71 -22.39 -14.17
C GLN A 250 23.33 -22.74 -15.53
N TRP A 251 24.61 -22.48 -15.69
CA TRP A 251 25.32 -22.79 -16.93
C TRP A 251 25.80 -24.25 -16.93
N ASP A 252 25.46 -24.98 -17.99
CA ASP A 252 26.02 -26.29 -18.28
C ASP A 252 27.32 -26.10 -19.08
N GLN A 253 28.47 -26.47 -18.48
CA GLN A 253 29.78 -26.28 -19.11
C GLN A 253 30.03 -27.27 -20.25
N GLU A 254 29.43 -28.46 -20.19
CA GLU A 254 29.65 -29.49 -21.20
C GLU A 254 28.80 -29.25 -22.43
N ALA A 255 27.54 -28.86 -22.22
CA ALA A 255 26.60 -28.56 -23.30
C ALA A 255 26.66 -27.10 -23.77
N GLU A 256 27.42 -26.24 -23.10
CA GLU A 256 27.53 -24.79 -23.36
C GLU A 256 26.16 -24.08 -23.49
N VAL A 257 25.24 -24.41 -22.59
CA VAL A 257 23.88 -23.85 -22.58
C VAL A 257 23.40 -23.49 -21.18
N TRP A 258 22.49 -22.52 -21.11
CA TRP A 258 21.73 -22.23 -19.90
C TRP A 258 20.67 -23.31 -19.67
N ILE A 259 20.68 -23.90 -18.49
CA ILE A 259 19.70 -24.92 -18.07
C ILE A 259 18.97 -24.48 -16.81
N ARG A 260 17.70 -24.86 -16.69
CA ARG A 260 16.94 -24.74 -15.42
C ARG A 260 17.71 -25.46 -14.32
N LYS A 261 17.79 -24.88 -13.12
CA LYS A 261 18.35 -25.57 -11.94
C LYS A 261 17.61 -26.89 -11.68
N LYS A 262 18.34 -28.01 -11.84
CA LYS A 262 17.77 -29.37 -11.85
C LYS A 262 17.48 -29.92 -10.44
N ASN A 263 18.15 -29.40 -9.42
CA ASN A 263 18.05 -29.92 -8.06
C ASN A 263 16.83 -29.41 -7.28
N LEU A 264 15.85 -28.79 -7.95
CA LEU A 264 14.67 -28.22 -7.31
C LEU A 264 13.39 -28.80 -7.90
N LEU A 265 12.61 -29.47 -7.05
CA LEU A 265 11.25 -29.92 -7.31
C LEU A 265 10.27 -28.89 -6.77
N CYS A 266 9.36 -28.40 -7.61
CA CYS A 266 8.38 -27.38 -7.22
C CYS A 266 7.05 -28.01 -6.83
N ASP A 267 6.39 -27.42 -5.82
CA ASP A 267 5.04 -27.80 -5.43
C ASP A 267 4.02 -27.09 -6.32
N SER A 268 3.41 -27.83 -7.26
CA SER A 268 2.41 -27.32 -8.20
C SER A 268 1.12 -26.84 -7.55
N ALA A 269 0.84 -27.23 -6.29
CA ALA A 269 -0.30 -26.72 -5.53
C ALA A 269 -0.02 -25.34 -4.90
N THR A 270 1.19 -24.80 -5.09
CA THR A 270 1.62 -23.52 -4.53
C THR A 270 2.25 -22.63 -5.61
N GLY A 271 2.35 -21.33 -5.32
CA GLY A 271 2.95 -20.40 -6.26
C GLY A 271 4.47 -20.27 -6.19
N ASN A 272 5.12 -20.64 -5.08
CA ASN A 272 6.55 -20.36 -4.88
C ASN A 272 7.28 -21.31 -3.93
N ILE A 273 6.69 -22.45 -3.58
CA ILE A 273 7.32 -23.42 -2.67
C ILE A 273 7.96 -24.55 -3.48
N GLY A 274 9.11 -25.02 -3.02
CA GLY A 274 9.74 -26.23 -3.56
C GLY A 274 10.74 -26.85 -2.60
N TRP A 275 11.37 -27.91 -3.08
CA TRP A 275 12.31 -28.75 -2.33
C TRP A 275 13.61 -28.91 -3.09
N SER A 276 14.72 -28.68 -2.39
CA SER A 276 16.02 -29.12 -2.88
C SER A 276 16.10 -30.64 -2.78
N MET A 277 16.25 -31.32 -3.91
CA MET A 277 16.37 -32.78 -4.00
C MET A 277 17.74 -33.28 -3.53
N SER A 278 18.69 -32.38 -3.28
CA SER A 278 19.99 -32.70 -2.69
C SER A 278 19.96 -32.86 -1.17
N LYS A 279 18.80 -32.68 -0.52
CA LYS A 279 18.66 -32.91 0.93
C LYS A 279 18.20 -34.35 1.16
N ASP A 280 18.84 -35.06 2.08
CA ASP A 280 18.59 -36.48 2.39
C ASP A 280 17.10 -36.79 2.62
N LYS A 281 16.37 -35.87 3.27
CA LYS A 281 14.93 -36.02 3.56
C LYS A 281 14.03 -35.88 2.33
N ASN A 282 14.53 -35.35 1.23
CA ASN A 282 13.79 -35.13 -0.02
C ASN A 282 14.21 -36.11 -1.12
N GLU A 283 15.40 -36.70 -1.03
CA GLU A 283 15.95 -37.58 -2.06
C GLU A 283 15.01 -38.75 -2.38
N GLY A 284 14.79 -38.98 -3.67
CA GLY A 284 13.91 -40.06 -4.17
C GLY A 284 12.41 -39.89 -3.87
N LYS A 285 11.99 -38.78 -3.25
CA LYS A 285 10.58 -38.51 -2.97
C LYS A 285 9.87 -37.85 -4.15
N THR A 286 8.59 -38.17 -4.30
CA THR A 286 7.72 -37.51 -5.29
C THR A 286 7.20 -36.19 -4.75
N GLU A 287 6.66 -35.35 -5.65
CA GLU A 287 6.01 -34.09 -5.26
C GLU A 287 4.86 -34.33 -4.27
N THR A 288 4.03 -35.35 -4.51
CA THR A 288 2.91 -35.71 -3.62
C THR A 288 3.40 -36.11 -2.23
N ASP A 289 4.47 -36.90 -2.13
CA ASP A 289 5.03 -37.31 -0.83
C ASP A 289 5.48 -36.09 -0.01
N LEU A 290 6.14 -35.15 -0.67
CA LEU A 290 6.70 -33.97 -0.02
C LEU A 290 5.61 -32.95 0.33
N HIS A 291 4.63 -32.75 -0.56
CA HIS A 291 3.47 -31.90 -0.31
C HIS A 291 2.69 -32.38 0.91
N GLU A 292 2.35 -33.67 0.98
CA GLU A 292 1.59 -34.23 2.11
C GLU A 292 2.36 -34.10 3.44
N ARG A 293 3.70 -34.27 3.41
CA ARG A 293 4.55 -34.07 4.58
C ARG A 293 4.52 -32.61 5.08
N ASP A 294 4.59 -31.65 4.17
CA ASP A 294 4.94 -30.26 4.52
C ASP A 294 3.76 -29.28 4.49
N LYS A 295 2.65 -29.56 3.80
CA LYS A 295 1.53 -28.63 3.62
C LYS A 295 0.98 -28.04 4.93
N GLY A 296 1.02 -28.83 6.00
CA GLY A 296 0.58 -28.39 7.34
C GLY A 296 1.46 -27.30 7.96
N LYS A 297 2.70 -27.14 7.49
CA LYS A 297 3.71 -26.18 7.98
C LYS A 297 3.80 -24.90 7.16
N TYR A 298 3.24 -24.86 5.96
CA TYR A 298 3.30 -23.67 5.11
C TYR A 298 2.68 -22.43 5.76
N LYS A 299 1.62 -22.61 6.54
CA LYS A 299 0.95 -21.53 7.28
C LYS A 299 1.85 -20.84 8.32
N ASP A 300 2.93 -21.50 8.74
CA ASP A 300 3.89 -20.97 9.71
C ASP A 300 4.99 -20.14 9.02
N GLY A 301 4.95 -20.02 7.69
CA GLY A 301 5.93 -19.30 6.88
C GLY A 301 7.33 -19.86 7.08
N GLY A 302 8.35 -18.99 7.06
CA GLY A 302 9.74 -19.41 7.28
C GLY A 302 9.98 -20.17 8.60
N LYS A 303 9.11 -19.99 9.63
CA LYS A 303 9.21 -20.75 10.89
C LYS A 303 8.78 -22.21 10.76
N GLY A 304 8.05 -22.55 9.70
CA GLY A 304 7.66 -23.92 9.38
C GLY A 304 8.75 -24.72 8.67
N GLN A 305 9.85 -24.07 8.27
CA GLN A 305 10.99 -24.71 7.62
C GLN A 305 11.92 -25.31 8.68
N SER A 306 12.27 -26.59 8.53
CA SER A 306 13.14 -27.30 9.48
C SER A 306 13.90 -28.43 8.80
N ALA A 307 14.77 -29.13 9.54
CA ALA A 307 15.45 -30.32 9.02
C ALA A 307 14.47 -31.43 8.62
N ASP A 308 13.36 -31.58 9.34
CA ASP A 308 12.31 -32.57 9.02
C ASP A 308 11.30 -32.09 7.99
N HIS A 309 11.16 -30.76 7.84
CA HIS A 309 10.32 -30.10 6.83
C HIS A 309 11.16 -29.14 5.97
N PRO A 310 12.08 -29.66 5.15
CA PRO A 310 13.08 -28.85 4.45
C PRO A 310 12.59 -28.19 3.15
N TRP A 311 11.32 -27.80 3.08
CA TRP A 311 10.78 -26.96 2.00
C TRP A 311 11.36 -25.54 2.07
N GLN A 312 11.30 -24.81 0.96
CA GLN A 312 11.77 -23.43 0.88
C GLN A 312 10.94 -22.61 -0.11
N TYR A 313 10.93 -21.30 0.06
CA TYR A 313 10.51 -20.38 -1.00
C TYR A 313 11.55 -20.37 -2.12
N SER A 314 11.11 -20.34 -3.37
CA SER A 314 12.01 -20.38 -4.52
C SER A 314 11.51 -19.54 -5.68
N GLY A 315 12.36 -18.62 -6.14
CA GLY A 315 12.15 -17.90 -7.38
C GLY A 315 12.04 -18.80 -8.62
N VAL A 316 12.65 -19.99 -8.62
CA VAL A 316 12.50 -20.95 -9.73
C VAL A 316 11.05 -21.41 -9.81
N CYS A 317 10.47 -21.83 -8.67
CA CYS A 317 9.08 -22.28 -8.62
C CYS A 317 8.10 -21.14 -8.90
N TYR A 318 8.42 -19.93 -8.44
CA TYR A 318 7.67 -18.72 -8.75
C TYR A 318 7.64 -18.40 -10.24
N ALA A 319 8.80 -18.42 -10.90
CA ALA A 319 8.88 -18.20 -12.34
C ALA A 319 8.14 -19.30 -13.13
N ASP A 320 8.31 -20.57 -12.75
CA ASP A 320 7.59 -21.69 -13.35
C ASP A 320 6.07 -21.55 -13.21
N HIS A 321 5.59 -21.04 -12.08
CA HIS A 321 4.16 -20.84 -11.85
C HIS A 321 3.59 -19.73 -12.74
N ILE A 322 4.22 -18.56 -12.77
CA ILE A 322 3.74 -17.41 -13.55
C ILE A 322 3.77 -17.70 -15.06
N LEU A 323 4.77 -18.43 -15.55
CA LEU A 323 4.98 -18.66 -16.98
C LEU A 323 4.28 -19.92 -17.51
N LYS A 324 3.68 -20.73 -16.64
CA LYS A 324 2.77 -21.82 -17.06
C LYS A 324 1.37 -21.31 -17.42
N GLU A 325 1.02 -20.09 -17.00
CA GLU A 325 -0.24 -19.40 -17.29
C GLU A 325 -0.12 -18.43 -18.47
#